data_AF-A0ABD2P8R3-F1
#
_entry.id   AF-A0ABD2P8R3-F1
#
_cell.length_a   1.000
_cell.length_b   1.000
_cell.length_c   1.000
_cell.angle_alpha   90.00
_cell.angle_beta   90.00
_cell.angle_gamma   90.00
#
_symmetry.space_group_name_H-M   'P 1'
#
loop_
_entity.id
_entity.type
_entity.pdbx_description
1 polymer ?
#
loop_
_entity_poly.entity_id
_entity_poly.type
_entity_poly.pdbx_seq_one_letter_code
_entity_poly.pdbx_strand_id
1 'polypeptide(L)'
;MGSNYNLCRVPMGGTDFSIRGYSYDDVTDDVNLDNFKLAPEDFEYKIPLMKIALNLSMYQTQLKFFTSTWTAPKWMKINNEYYGLRGELKTEYYQTWADYFLKFLKAYKEQGFEFWAITPGNEPLLARIPHVKINSVAWNAETASLFVRNI
;
A
#
# COMPACT_ATOMS: atom_id res chain seq x y z
N MET A 1 27.05 -16.23 10.81
CA MET A 1 26.48 -16.13 9.44
C MET A 1 24.98 -16.25 9.56
N GLY A 2 24.23 -15.37 8.89
CA GLY A 2 22.77 -15.47 8.76
C GLY A 2 22.36 -15.85 7.33
N SER A 3 21.06 -15.87 7.04
CA SER A 3 20.52 -16.25 5.73
C SER A 3 20.58 -15.17 4.65
N ASN A 4 21.05 -13.96 4.98
CA ASN A 4 21.26 -12.84 4.05
C ASN A 4 20.06 -12.52 3.14
N TYR A 5 18.89 -12.34 3.74
CA TYR A 5 17.70 -11.86 3.02
C TYR A 5 17.97 -10.53 2.32
N ASN A 6 17.62 -10.45 1.03
CA ASN A 6 17.90 -9.30 0.16
C ASN A 6 16.64 -8.66 -0.45
N LEU A 7 15.45 -9.08 -0.01
CA LEU A 7 14.16 -8.53 -0.44
C LEU A 7 13.23 -8.35 0.76
N CYS A 8 12.64 -7.16 0.89
CA CYS A 8 11.70 -6.82 1.95
C CYS A 8 10.41 -6.26 1.34
N ARG A 9 9.28 -6.87 1.69
CA ARG A 9 7.94 -6.36 1.36
C ARG A 9 7.49 -5.38 2.44
N VAL A 10 7.15 -4.15 2.07
CA VAL A 10 6.63 -3.15 3.00
C VAL A 10 5.18 -2.85 2.63
N PRO A 11 4.19 -3.12 3.50
CA PRO A 11 2.82 -2.75 3.22
C PRO A 11 2.60 -1.23 3.17
N MET A 12 1.87 -0.79 2.15
CA MET A 12 1.34 0.58 2.04
C MET A 12 -0.03 0.64 2.72
N GLY A 13 -0.09 1.21 3.93
CA GLY A 13 -1.27 1.23 4.79
C GLY A 13 -1.44 -0.03 5.66
N GLY A 14 -2.65 -0.23 6.19
CA GLY A 14 -2.96 -1.33 7.10
C GLY A 14 -3.24 -2.67 6.39
N THR A 15 -2.88 -3.76 7.04
CA THR A 15 -3.07 -5.15 6.59
C THR A 15 -3.87 -5.96 7.60
N ASP A 16 -4.06 -7.26 7.34
CA ASP A 16 -4.55 -8.25 8.31
C ASP A 16 -3.62 -8.47 9.51
N PHE A 17 -2.33 -8.14 9.38
CA PHE A 17 -1.35 -8.12 10.49
C PHE A 17 -1.28 -6.76 11.21
N SER A 18 -2.22 -5.85 10.93
CA SER A 18 -2.37 -4.58 11.65
C SER A 18 -3.51 -4.68 12.68
N ILE A 19 -3.41 -3.94 13.78
CA ILE A 19 -4.43 -3.94 14.84
C ILE A 19 -5.71 -3.19 14.46
N ARG A 20 -5.70 -2.45 13.34
CA ARG A 20 -6.83 -1.68 12.80
C ARG A 20 -6.75 -1.58 11.28
N GLY A 21 -7.89 -1.37 10.64
CA GLY A 21 -7.94 -0.92 9.24
C GLY A 21 -7.64 0.57 9.12
N TYR A 22 -6.76 0.94 8.20
CA TYR A 22 -6.41 2.33 7.93
C TYR A 22 -5.81 2.49 6.54
N SER A 23 -5.94 3.69 5.99
CA SER A 23 -5.14 4.16 4.86
C SER A 23 -4.32 5.40 5.26
N TYR A 24 -3.63 6.02 4.31
CA TYR A 24 -2.91 7.28 4.52
C TYR A 24 -3.76 8.50 4.24
N ASP A 25 -4.99 8.32 3.76
CA ASP A 25 -5.87 9.43 3.41
C ASP A 25 -7.35 9.10 3.67
N ASP A 26 -7.70 8.98 4.95
CA ASP A 26 -9.06 8.60 5.37
C ASP A 26 -10.04 9.79 5.46
N VAL A 27 -9.62 11.00 5.06
CA VAL A 27 -10.51 12.16 4.93
C VAL A 27 -11.35 11.98 3.66
N THR A 28 -12.67 12.10 3.78
CA THR A 28 -13.60 11.79 2.68
C THR A 28 -13.49 12.81 1.55
N ASP A 29 -13.52 12.32 0.31
CA ASP A 29 -13.49 13.10 -0.93
C ASP A 29 -12.25 14.01 -1.09
N ASP A 30 -11.11 13.61 -0.50
CA ASP A 30 -9.83 14.31 -0.64
C ASP A 30 -9.13 13.96 -1.96
N VAL A 31 -9.70 14.41 -3.07
CA VAL A 31 -9.23 14.09 -4.43
C VAL A 31 -7.79 14.59 -4.69
N ASN A 32 -7.36 15.64 -3.98
CA ASN A 32 -6.01 16.21 -4.10
C ASN A 32 -5.01 15.57 -3.11
N LEU A 33 -5.49 14.67 -2.25
CA LEU A 33 -4.73 14.00 -1.21
C LEU A 33 -4.09 14.99 -0.22
N ASP A 34 -4.73 16.13 0.04
CA ASP A 34 -4.20 17.22 0.87
C ASP A 34 -3.94 16.78 2.33
N ASN A 35 -4.68 15.77 2.80
CA ASN A 35 -4.59 15.18 4.12
C ASN A 35 -3.75 13.89 4.16
N PHE A 36 -3.14 13.51 3.02
CA PHE A 36 -2.27 12.34 2.95
C PHE A 36 -1.15 12.44 3.99
N LYS A 37 -1.03 11.41 4.83
CA LYS A 37 0.05 11.29 5.80
C LYS A 37 0.36 9.83 6.10
N LEU A 38 1.66 9.54 6.26
CA LEU A 38 2.09 8.27 6.83
C LEU A 38 1.48 8.09 8.23
N ALA A 39 1.15 6.85 8.57
CA ALA A 39 0.50 6.54 9.83
C ALA A 39 1.54 6.41 10.97
N PRO A 40 1.12 6.49 12.24
CA PRO A 40 2.02 6.22 13.37
C PRO A 40 2.76 4.88 13.22
N GLU A 41 2.10 3.85 12.68
CA GLU A 41 2.69 2.53 12.45
C GLU A 41 3.91 2.57 11.49
N ASP A 42 3.96 3.51 10.54
CA ASP A 42 5.14 3.73 9.69
C ASP A 42 6.34 4.19 10.51
N PHE A 43 6.14 5.18 11.38
CA PHE A 43 7.22 5.82 12.14
C PHE A 43 7.63 5.02 13.37
N GLU A 44 6.69 4.33 14.03
CA GLU A 44 6.93 3.58 15.24
C GLU A 44 7.52 2.19 14.95
N TYR A 45 7.10 1.55 13.85
CA TYR A 45 7.45 0.15 13.57
C TYR A 45 8.23 -0.01 12.27
N LYS A 46 7.66 0.39 11.13
CA LYS A 46 8.21 0.00 9.82
C LYS A 46 9.55 0.68 9.53
N ILE A 47 9.59 2.01 9.57
CA ILE A 47 10.77 2.81 9.25
C ILE A 47 11.96 2.47 10.16
N PRO A 48 11.82 2.42 11.50
CA PRO A 48 12.94 2.06 12.38
C PRO A 48 13.52 0.68 12.07
N LEU A 49 12.65 -0.33 11.86
CA LEU A 49 13.09 -1.69 11.52
C LEU A 49 13.76 -1.75 10.15
N MET A 50 13.25 -1.01 9.16
CA MET A 50 13.87 -0.91 7.84
C MET A 50 15.27 -0.27 7.90
N LYS A 51 15.47 0.75 8.74
CA LYS A 51 16.81 1.36 8.95
C LYS A 51 17.80 0.35 9.55
N ILE A 52 17.36 -0.44 10.53
CA ILE A 52 18.17 -1.51 11.13
C ILE A 52 18.52 -2.56 10.07
N ALA A 53 17.54 -3.04 9.31
CA ALA A 53 17.75 -4.04 8.26
C ALA A 53 18.73 -3.55 7.19
N LEU A 54 18.59 -2.29 6.74
CA LEU A 54 19.48 -1.69 5.75
C LEU A 54 20.92 -1.62 6.28
N ASN A 55 21.11 -1.16 7.52
CA ASN A 55 22.44 -1.07 8.15
C ASN A 55 23.13 -2.44 8.22
N LEU A 56 22.39 -3.48 8.64
CA LEU A 56 22.90 -4.85 8.66
C LEU A 56 23.22 -5.39 7.25
N SER A 57 22.45 -4.99 6.24
CA SER A 57 22.66 -5.43 4.86
C SER A 57 23.86 -4.76 4.16
N MET A 58 24.25 -3.54 4.55
CA MET A 58 25.32 -2.75 3.89
C MET A 58 26.64 -3.51 3.76
N TYR A 59 26.89 -4.46 4.65
CA TYR A 59 28.12 -5.23 4.68
C TYR A 59 28.11 -6.47 3.76
N GLN A 60 26.95 -6.90 3.22
CA GLN A 60 26.82 -8.21 2.58
C GLN A 60 25.83 -8.31 1.41
N THR A 61 24.78 -7.47 1.32
CA THR A 61 23.74 -7.58 0.26
C THR A 61 23.07 -6.25 -0.05
N GLN A 62 22.70 -6.03 -1.33
CA GLN A 62 21.84 -4.91 -1.72
C GLN A 62 20.38 -5.25 -1.39
N LEU A 63 19.91 -4.87 -0.19
CA LEU A 63 18.52 -5.05 0.22
C LEU A 63 17.58 -4.23 -0.67
N LYS A 64 16.63 -4.91 -1.31
CA LYS A 64 15.59 -4.29 -2.14
C LYS A 64 14.27 -4.21 -1.38
N PHE A 65 13.56 -3.10 -1.53
CA PHE A 65 12.21 -2.94 -1.01
C PHE A 65 11.19 -3.02 -2.13
N PHE A 66 10.06 -3.68 -1.88
CA PHE A 66 8.88 -3.56 -2.74
C PHE A 66 7.65 -3.33 -1.89
N THR A 67 6.65 -2.63 -2.45
CA THR A 67 5.42 -2.32 -1.73
C THR A 67 4.19 -2.90 -2.40
N SER A 68 3.17 -3.09 -1.59
CA SER A 68 1.84 -3.54 -1.99
C SER A 68 0.84 -3.00 -0.99
N THR A 69 -0.34 -2.62 -1.45
CA THR A 69 -1.42 -2.12 -0.61
C THR A 69 -2.53 -3.15 -0.48
N TRP A 70 -3.06 -3.28 0.73
CA TRP A 70 -4.22 -4.14 0.96
C TRP A 70 -5.51 -3.43 0.58
N THR A 71 -5.61 -2.12 0.79
CA THR A 71 -6.88 -1.41 0.57
C THR A 71 -6.64 0.05 0.21
N ALA A 72 -7.50 0.59 -0.63
CA ALA A 72 -7.57 2.03 -0.87
C ALA A 72 -8.33 2.74 0.26
N PRO A 73 -8.19 4.08 0.39
CA PRO A 73 -9.08 4.87 1.21
C PRO A 73 -10.55 4.53 0.96
N LYS A 74 -11.34 4.49 2.03
CA LYS A 74 -12.74 4.05 1.96
C LYS A 74 -13.54 4.83 0.92
N TRP A 75 -13.41 6.14 0.91
CA TRP A 75 -14.16 7.04 0.01
C TRP A 75 -13.85 6.79 -1.48
N MET A 76 -12.69 6.20 -1.81
CA MET A 76 -12.34 5.83 -3.17
C MET A 76 -13.04 4.54 -3.66
N LYS A 77 -13.63 3.74 -2.76
CA LYS A 77 -14.16 2.41 -3.05
C LYS A 77 -15.67 2.41 -3.17
N ILE A 78 -16.21 1.49 -3.97
CA ILE A 78 -17.67 1.37 -4.19
C ILE A 78 -18.40 1.07 -2.88
N ASN A 79 -17.84 0.22 -2.01
CA ASN A 79 -18.47 -0.17 -0.75
C ASN A 79 -18.19 0.79 0.43
N ASN A 80 -17.34 1.81 0.26
CA ASN A 80 -16.90 2.72 1.32
C ASN A 80 -16.34 2.02 2.59
N GLU A 81 -15.75 0.84 2.44
CA GLU A 81 -15.22 0.04 3.56
C GLU A 81 -13.79 -0.44 3.28
N TYR A 82 -13.00 -0.76 4.32
CA TYR A 82 -11.64 -1.29 4.11
C TYR A 82 -11.62 -2.71 3.56
N TYR A 83 -12.66 -3.50 3.81
CA TYR A 83 -12.80 -4.90 3.41
C TYR A 83 -14.21 -5.20 2.91
N GLY A 84 -14.41 -6.42 2.42
CA GLY A 84 -15.73 -6.93 2.06
C GLY A 84 -16.07 -6.81 0.58
N LEU A 85 -17.28 -7.27 0.25
CA LEU A 85 -17.74 -7.34 -1.14
C LEU A 85 -17.86 -5.96 -1.77
N ARG A 86 -17.70 -5.92 -3.10
CA ARG A 86 -17.72 -4.69 -3.91
C ARG A 86 -16.65 -3.68 -3.49
N GLY A 87 -15.48 -4.19 -3.11
CA GLY A 87 -14.32 -3.40 -2.71
C GLY A 87 -13.50 -2.86 -3.88
N GLU A 88 -14.07 -2.75 -5.09
CA GLU A 88 -13.41 -2.13 -6.24
C GLU A 88 -13.27 -0.61 -6.04
N LEU A 89 -12.25 -0.04 -6.68
CA LEU A 89 -12.11 1.41 -6.82
C LEU A 89 -13.17 1.96 -7.78
N LYS A 90 -13.74 3.12 -7.44
CA LYS A 90 -14.54 3.91 -8.38
C LYS A 90 -13.61 4.44 -9.47
N THR A 91 -14.05 4.35 -10.72
CA THR A 91 -13.23 4.69 -11.89
C THR A 91 -12.80 6.16 -11.90
N GLU A 92 -13.60 7.07 -11.35
CA GLU A 92 -13.25 8.48 -11.22
C GLU A 92 -11.99 8.73 -10.36
N TYR A 93 -11.62 7.79 -9.49
CA TYR A 93 -10.49 7.95 -8.56
C TYR A 93 -9.22 7.23 -9.01
N TYR A 94 -9.15 6.71 -10.23
CA TYR A 94 -7.96 5.98 -10.71
C TYR A 94 -6.71 6.88 -10.73
N GLN A 95 -6.84 8.13 -11.18
CA GLN A 95 -5.72 9.08 -11.18
C GLN A 95 -5.29 9.42 -9.74
N THR A 96 -6.25 9.77 -8.88
CA THR A 96 -5.97 10.04 -7.46
C THR A 96 -5.31 8.84 -6.77
N TRP A 97 -5.70 7.62 -7.14
CA TRP A 97 -5.07 6.41 -6.62
C TRP A 97 -3.61 6.26 -7.10
N ALA A 98 -3.30 6.60 -8.35
CA ALA A 98 -1.92 6.66 -8.83
C ALA A 98 -1.09 7.72 -8.08
N ASP A 99 -1.68 8.90 -7.86
CA ASP A 99 -1.05 9.98 -7.09
C ASP A 99 -0.81 9.57 -5.63
N TYR A 100 -1.67 8.73 -5.06
CA TYR A 100 -1.52 8.16 -3.73
C TYR A 100 -0.26 7.27 -3.63
N PHE A 101 -0.01 6.41 -4.63
CA PHE A 101 1.26 5.67 -4.71
C PHE A 101 2.45 6.62 -4.82
N LEU A 102 2.35 7.67 -5.63
CA LEU A 102 3.43 8.66 -5.78
C LEU A 102 3.72 9.40 -4.48
N LYS A 103 2.70 9.84 -3.73
CA LYS A 103 2.85 10.47 -2.41
C LYS A 103 3.50 9.50 -1.41
N PHE A 104 3.12 8.22 -1.41
CA PHE A 104 3.77 7.20 -0.59
C PHE A 104 5.26 7.05 -0.93
N LEU A 105 5.60 6.90 -2.21
CA LEU A 105 6.99 6.74 -2.66
C LEU A 105 7.83 7.97 -2.32
N LYS A 106 7.29 9.18 -2.49
CA LYS A 106 7.95 10.43 -2.09
C LYS A 106 8.16 10.50 -0.57
N ALA A 107 7.13 10.21 0.22
CA ALA A 107 7.21 10.23 1.68
C ALA A 107 8.26 9.25 2.22
N TYR A 108 8.35 8.04 1.67
CA TYR A 108 9.40 7.09 2.05
C TYR A 108 10.79 7.47 1.53
N LYS A 109 10.87 8.12 0.36
CA LYS A 109 12.13 8.66 -0.16
C LYS A 109 12.71 9.75 0.75
N GLU A 110 11.86 10.61 1.31
CA GLU A 110 12.27 11.60 2.34
C GLU A 110 12.83 10.94 3.61
N GLN A 111 12.44 9.69 3.89
CA GLN A 111 12.98 8.89 4.99
C GLN A 111 14.25 8.09 4.62
N GLY A 112 14.73 8.24 3.37
CA GLY A 112 15.94 7.58 2.86
C GLY A 112 15.69 6.21 2.23
N PHE A 113 14.45 5.86 1.86
CA PHE A 113 14.12 4.57 1.25
C PHE A 113 13.65 4.71 -0.19
N GLU A 114 14.23 3.91 -1.08
CA GLU A 114 13.76 3.75 -2.46
C GLU A 114 13.15 2.36 -2.65
N PHE A 115 12.03 2.31 -3.37
CA PHE A 115 11.34 1.07 -3.70
C PHE A 115 11.73 0.59 -5.09
N TRP A 116 12.15 -0.66 -5.17
CA TRP A 116 12.51 -1.35 -6.41
C TRP A 116 11.27 -1.74 -7.23
N ALA A 117 10.15 -2.05 -6.58
CA ALA A 117 8.91 -2.43 -7.25
C ALA A 117 7.66 -2.08 -6.42
N ILE A 118 6.52 -2.02 -7.11
CA ILE A 118 5.18 -1.87 -6.51
C ILE A 118 4.23 -2.90 -7.12
N THR A 119 3.17 -3.27 -6.40
CA THR A 119 2.01 -3.98 -6.98
C THR A 119 0.77 -3.08 -6.89
N PRO A 120 -0.19 -3.17 -7.84
CA PRO A 120 -1.40 -2.34 -7.83
C PRO A 120 -2.35 -2.66 -6.66
N GLY A 121 -2.18 -3.84 -6.05
CA GLY A 121 -2.88 -4.28 -4.85
C GLY A 121 -2.38 -5.65 -4.38
N ASN A 122 -2.70 -6.00 -3.14
CA ASN A 122 -2.55 -7.35 -2.59
C ASN A 122 -3.80 -8.17 -2.91
N GLU A 123 -3.61 -9.44 -3.31
CA GLU A 123 -4.67 -10.45 -3.46
C GLU A 123 -6.02 -9.91 -4.00
N PRO A 124 -6.05 -9.52 -5.30
CA PRO A 124 -7.11 -8.70 -5.87
C PRO A 124 -8.51 -9.35 -5.89
N LEU A 125 -8.60 -10.64 -5.57
CA LEU A 125 -9.87 -11.39 -5.52
C LEU A 125 -10.47 -11.46 -4.10
N LEU A 126 -9.77 -11.02 -3.04
CA LEU A 126 -10.26 -11.11 -1.66
C LEU A 126 -11.60 -10.40 -1.45
N ALA A 127 -11.76 -9.20 -2.00
CA ALA A 127 -13.00 -8.42 -1.93
C ALA A 127 -14.15 -9.01 -2.79
N ARG A 128 -13.99 -10.24 -3.31
CA ARG A 128 -15.04 -11.02 -4.00
C ARG A 128 -15.47 -12.26 -3.22
N ILE A 129 -14.82 -12.55 -2.09
CA ILE A 129 -15.12 -13.71 -1.25
C ILE A 129 -16.04 -13.26 -0.11
N PRO A 130 -17.25 -13.83 0.02
CA PRO A 130 -18.15 -13.52 1.13
C PRO A 130 -17.50 -13.78 2.49
N HIS A 131 -17.86 -12.97 3.49
CA HIS A 131 -17.46 -13.10 4.89
C HIS A 131 -15.96 -12.92 5.21
N VAL A 132 -15.12 -12.60 4.24
CA VAL A 132 -13.71 -12.23 4.48
C VAL A 132 -13.62 -10.81 5.05
N LYS A 133 -12.98 -10.68 6.22
CA LYS A 133 -12.75 -9.41 6.92
C LYS A 133 -11.28 -9.01 6.90
N ILE A 134 -10.69 -9.03 5.70
CA ILE A 134 -9.31 -8.63 5.45
C ILE A 134 -9.33 -7.40 4.56
N ASN A 135 -8.54 -6.38 4.91
CA ASN A 135 -8.35 -5.18 4.10
C ASN A 135 -8.08 -5.60 2.64
N SER A 136 -8.89 -5.11 1.71
CA SER A 136 -8.87 -5.59 0.33
C SER A 136 -9.30 -4.50 -0.65
N VAL A 137 -8.59 -4.38 -1.76
CA VAL A 137 -9.00 -3.62 -2.95
C VAL A 137 -9.16 -4.60 -4.10
N ALA A 138 -10.37 -4.65 -4.67
CA ALA A 138 -10.67 -5.60 -5.72
C ALA A 138 -10.13 -5.14 -7.08
N TRP A 139 -9.50 -6.06 -7.79
CA TRP A 139 -9.15 -5.91 -9.19
C TRP A 139 -9.55 -7.16 -9.97
N ASN A 140 -10.06 -6.98 -11.19
CA ASN A 140 -10.07 -8.03 -12.21
C ASN A 140 -9.00 -7.73 -13.28
N ALA A 141 -8.78 -8.67 -14.20
CA ALA A 141 -7.77 -8.50 -15.25
C ALA A 141 -7.98 -7.21 -16.09
N GLU A 142 -9.24 -6.86 -16.37
CA GLU A 142 -9.60 -5.67 -17.15
C GLU A 142 -9.30 -4.37 -16.40
N THR A 143 -9.83 -4.21 -15.19
CA THR A 143 -9.63 -3.02 -14.35
C THR A 143 -8.16 -2.82 -13.97
N ALA A 144 -7.43 -3.90 -13.68
CA ALA A 144 -5.99 -3.84 -13.44
C ALA A 144 -5.23 -3.37 -14.69
N SER A 145 -5.59 -3.89 -15.87
CA SER A 145 -5.01 -3.46 -17.15
C SER A 145 -5.31 -2.00 -17.45
N LEU A 146 -6.54 -1.55 -17.24
CA LEU A 146 -6.95 -0.16 -17.43
C LEU A 146 -6.22 0.79 -16.48
N PHE A 147 -6.03 0.40 -15.23
CA PHE A 147 -5.25 1.19 -14.27
C PHE A 147 -3.79 1.27 -14.70
N VAL A 148 -3.12 0.13 -14.92
CA VAL A 148 -1.69 0.09 -15.27
C VAL A 148 -1.39 0.79 -16.60
N ARG A 149 -2.31 0.78 -17.56
CA ARG A 149 -2.13 1.43 -18.87
C ARG A 149 -2.11 2.96 -18.79
N ASN A 150 -2.86 3.54 -17.85
CA ASN A 150 -3.15 4.97 -17.82
C ASN A 150 -2.38 5.73 -16.73
N ILE A 151 -1.43 5.06 -16.04
CA ILE A 151 -0.55 5.64 -15.02
C ILE A 151 0.86 5.89 -15.53
#